data_AF-A0A2S2R0A9-F1
#
_entry.id   AF-A0A2S2R0A9-F1
#
_cell.length_a   1.000
_cell.length_b   1.000
_cell.length_c   1.000
_cell.angle_alpha   90.00
_cell.angle_beta   90.00
_cell.angle_gamma   90.00
#
_symmetry.space_group_name_H-M   'P 1'
#
loop_
_entity.id
_entity.type
_entity.pdbx_description
1 polymer ?
#
loop_
_entity_poly.entity_id
_entity_poly.type
_entity_poly.pdbx_seq_one_letter_code
_entity_poly.pdbx_strand_id
1 'polypeptide(L)'
;MELHDSGICVELHAQKKRVKLELLTDYDMHLFIEKGLRGGMTQCSVRYSKANNKYMDEKFNKNKKSVYSQYLDANNLYEWAMSQYLPSGGFKWLYPSIITDILNLDVNSPRGYIFEVDLTYPQELHDKHSDFPLAPENQFDGVKLPKLTLNLYYKKEYVVHYITLQEYIRDCLRVEEIHKILEFDQSS
;
A
#
# COMPACT_ATOMS: atom_id res chain seq x y z
N MET A 1 13.87 21.28 -2.69
CA MET A 1 14.95 20.82 -3.60
C MET A 1 14.67 19.39 -4.08
N GLU A 2 14.23 18.47 -3.22
CA GLU A 2 13.94 17.07 -3.61
C GLU A 2 12.73 16.84 -4.54
N LEU A 3 11.66 17.66 -4.46
CA LEU A 3 10.49 17.51 -5.33
C LEU A 3 10.75 17.87 -6.81
N HIS A 4 11.77 18.69 -7.08
CA HIS A 4 12.10 19.12 -8.44
C HIS A 4 12.84 18.02 -9.20
N ASP A 5 13.72 17.29 -8.52
CA ASP A 5 14.56 16.26 -9.15
C ASP A 5 13.78 14.97 -9.42
N SER A 6 12.81 14.61 -8.56
CA SER A 6 11.94 13.45 -8.77
C SER A 6 10.93 13.65 -9.91
N GLY A 7 10.36 14.85 -10.05
CA GLY A 7 9.51 15.21 -11.18
C GLY A 7 10.24 15.09 -12.52
N ILE A 8 11.48 15.58 -12.59
CA ILE A 8 12.34 15.45 -13.77
C ILE A 8 12.59 13.98 -14.13
N CYS A 9 12.86 13.12 -13.14
CA CYS A 9 13.07 11.69 -13.39
C CYS A 9 11.85 11.01 -14.03
N VAL A 10 10.65 11.31 -13.54
CA VAL A 10 9.40 10.77 -14.10
C VAL A 10 9.16 11.29 -15.52
N GLU A 11 9.38 12.59 -15.75
CA GLU A 11 9.25 13.18 -17.08
C GLU A 11 10.25 12.59 -18.08
N LEU A 12 11.52 12.44 -17.70
CA LEU A 12 12.55 11.82 -18.54
C LEU A 12 12.23 10.35 -18.83
N HIS A 13 11.69 9.62 -17.85
CA HIS A 13 11.26 8.23 -18.04
C HIS A 13 10.11 8.13 -19.04
N ALA A 14 9.08 8.97 -18.87
CA ALA A 14 7.94 9.04 -19.78
C ALA A 14 8.38 9.42 -21.20
N GLN A 15 9.29 10.39 -21.35
CA GLN A 15 9.87 10.77 -22.64
C GLN A 15 10.63 9.62 -23.30
N LYS A 16 11.48 8.91 -22.54
CA LYS A 16 12.23 7.74 -23.03
C LYS A 16 11.31 6.63 -23.54
N LYS A 17 10.19 6.40 -22.85
CA LYS A 17 9.18 5.41 -23.23
C LYS A 17 8.12 5.91 -24.19
N ARG A 18 8.14 7.21 -24.55
CA ARG A 18 7.13 7.88 -25.38
C ARG A 18 5.71 7.73 -24.82
N VAL A 19 5.60 7.71 -23.50
CA VAL A 19 4.31 7.71 -22.79
C VAL A 19 3.89 9.15 -22.57
N LYS A 20 2.63 9.46 -22.89
CA LYS A 20 2.05 10.78 -22.62
C LYS A 20 1.30 10.70 -21.29
N LEU A 21 1.72 11.52 -20.33
CA LEU A 21 1.03 11.66 -19.05
C LEU A 21 -0.14 12.63 -19.19
N GLU A 22 -1.32 12.21 -18.77
CA GLU A 22 -2.51 13.04 -18.67
C GLU A 22 -2.61 13.68 -17.28
N LEU A 23 -2.97 14.96 -17.23
CA LEU A 23 -3.21 15.66 -15.98
C LEU A 23 -4.63 15.42 -15.51
N LEU A 24 -4.81 15.20 -14.21
CA LEU A 24 -6.13 15.14 -13.59
C LEU A 24 -6.72 16.56 -13.54
N THR A 25 -7.76 16.79 -14.35
CA THR A 25 -8.49 18.07 -14.37
C THR A 25 -9.75 18.06 -13.51
N ASP A 26 -10.24 16.86 -13.16
CA ASP A 26 -11.42 16.66 -12.33
C ASP A 26 -11.06 16.77 -10.83
N TYR A 27 -11.74 17.66 -10.13
CA TYR A 27 -11.52 17.94 -8.71
C TYR A 27 -11.86 16.74 -7.82
N ASP A 28 -12.92 16.00 -8.13
CA ASP A 28 -13.35 14.85 -7.34
C ASP A 28 -12.37 13.68 -7.51
N MET A 29 -11.82 13.49 -8.72
CA MET A 29 -10.74 12.51 -8.94
C MET A 29 -9.47 12.88 -8.17
N HIS A 30 -9.14 14.17 -8.10
CA HIS A 30 -8.00 14.64 -7.33
C HIS A 30 -8.15 14.33 -5.84
N LEU A 31 -9.29 14.72 -5.24
CA LEU A 31 -9.58 14.43 -3.83
C LEU A 31 -9.61 12.93 -3.55
N PHE A 32 -10.13 12.14 -4.48
CA PHE A 32 -10.16 10.68 -4.37
C PHE A 32 -8.76 10.09 -4.31
N ILE A 33 -7.87 10.51 -5.21
CA ILE A 33 -6.48 10.05 -5.21
C ILE A 33 -5.75 10.52 -3.95
N GLU A 34 -5.93 11.78 -3.53
CA GLU A 34 -5.35 12.31 -2.29
C GLU A 34 -5.80 11.53 -1.05
N LYS A 35 -7.10 11.19 -0.95
CA LYS A 35 -7.64 10.31 0.11
C LYS A 35 -6.95 8.94 0.11
N GLY A 36 -6.50 8.47 -1.05
CA GLY A 36 -5.76 7.23 -1.25
C GLY A 36 -4.25 7.33 -1.03
N LEU A 37 -3.67 8.51 -0.79
CA LEU A 37 -2.23 8.65 -0.57
C LEU A 37 -1.85 8.29 0.87
N ARG A 38 -0.82 7.44 1.00
CA ARG A 38 -0.22 7.07 2.30
C ARG A 38 1.29 7.17 2.20
N GLY A 39 1.90 7.56 3.31
CA GLY A 39 3.36 7.56 3.46
C GLY A 39 3.92 6.17 3.75
N GLY A 40 5.21 6.12 4.07
CA GLY A 40 5.87 4.90 4.50
C GLY A 40 5.27 4.35 5.79
N MET A 41 5.00 3.05 5.81
CA MET A 41 4.51 2.36 7.01
C MET A 41 5.63 2.27 8.04
N THR A 42 5.38 2.71 9.27
CA THR A 42 6.31 2.56 10.40
C THR A 42 5.58 1.92 11.56
N GLN A 43 5.99 0.71 11.93
CA GLN A 43 5.35 -0.09 12.97
C GLN A 43 6.41 -0.70 13.90
N CYS A 44 6.14 -0.66 15.20
CA CYS A 44 6.97 -1.32 16.22
C CYS A 44 6.07 -2.14 17.13
N SER A 45 6.06 -3.46 16.93
CA SER A 45 5.12 -4.38 17.57
C SER A 45 5.67 -4.93 18.90
N VAL A 46 7.00 -4.98 19.03
CA VAL A 46 7.68 -5.44 20.24
C VAL A 46 8.54 -4.32 20.82
N ARG A 47 8.24 -3.91 22.07
CA ARG A 47 8.97 -2.84 22.77
C ARG A 47 10.42 -3.18 23.08
N TYR A 48 10.72 -4.45 23.32
CA TYR A 48 12.06 -4.91 23.64
C TYR A 48 12.26 -6.34 23.14
N SER A 49 13.30 -6.53 22.32
CA SER A 49 13.78 -7.84 21.92
C SER A 49 15.28 -7.91 22.17
N LYS A 50 15.75 -9.06 22.65
CA LYS A 50 17.17 -9.32 22.88
C LYS A 50 17.55 -10.64 22.24
N ALA A 51 18.51 -10.59 21.32
CA ALA A 51 19.08 -11.80 20.74
C ALA A 51 19.77 -12.65 21.82
N ASN A 52 19.65 -13.97 21.68
CA ASN A 52 20.42 -14.95 22.44
C ASN A 52 21.02 -15.94 21.44
N ASN A 53 21.92 -15.46 20.60
CA ASN A 53 22.49 -16.25 19.51
C ASN A 53 23.72 -17.03 20.02
N LYS A 54 23.86 -18.29 19.58
CA LYS A 54 25.02 -19.16 19.87
C LYS A 54 26.38 -18.58 19.47
N TYR A 55 26.41 -17.60 18.56
CA TYR A 55 27.63 -16.90 18.13
C TYR A 55 27.95 -15.65 18.97
N MET A 56 27.34 -15.47 20.15
CA MET A 56 27.58 -14.32 21.04
C MET A 56 28.60 -14.61 22.16
N ASP A 57 29.37 -15.70 22.04
CA ASP A 57 30.42 -16.11 22.98
C ASP A 57 29.99 -16.06 24.46
N GLU A 58 30.72 -15.33 25.31
CA GLU A 58 30.45 -15.21 26.76
C GLU A 58 29.06 -14.65 27.08
N LYS A 59 28.44 -13.92 26.15
CA LYS A 59 27.10 -13.35 26.33
C LYS A 59 25.97 -14.34 26.00
N PHE A 60 26.28 -15.50 25.42
CA PHE A 60 25.29 -16.53 25.10
C PHE A 60 24.87 -17.29 26.35
N ASN A 61 23.55 -17.33 26.60
CA ASN A 61 23.00 -18.13 27.68
C ASN A 61 22.59 -19.52 27.17
N LYS A 62 23.39 -20.54 27.50
CA LYS A 62 23.16 -21.95 27.14
C LYS A 62 21.86 -22.52 27.69
N ASN A 63 21.29 -21.93 28.74
CA ASN A 63 20.04 -22.36 29.35
C ASN A 63 18.79 -21.80 28.64
N LYS A 64 18.98 -20.91 27.65
CA LYS A 64 17.89 -20.31 26.86
C LYS A 64 18.00 -20.75 25.39
N LYS A 65 16.86 -20.82 24.71
CA LYS A 65 16.80 -21.13 23.27
C LYS A 65 17.63 -20.11 22.47
N SER A 66 18.29 -20.57 21.40
CA SER A 66 19.01 -19.68 20.51
C SER A 66 18.03 -18.80 19.72
N VAL A 67 18.19 -17.47 19.81
CA VAL A 67 17.34 -16.47 19.14
C VAL A 67 18.23 -15.51 18.36
N TYR A 68 17.91 -15.33 17.09
CA TYR A 68 18.58 -14.40 16.18
C TYR A 68 17.72 -13.14 16.01
N SER A 69 18.39 -11.99 15.86
CA SER A 69 17.76 -10.75 15.41
C SER A 69 18.35 -10.44 14.04
N GLN A 70 17.52 -10.40 13.01
CA GLN A 70 17.95 -10.12 11.65
C GLN A 70 17.52 -8.71 11.26
N TYR A 71 18.41 -7.99 10.59
CA TYR A 71 18.10 -6.73 9.92
C TYR A 71 17.97 -7.02 8.43
N LEU A 72 16.84 -6.63 7.85
CA LEU A 72 16.55 -6.74 6.44
C LEU A 72 16.27 -5.34 5.91
N ASP A 73 16.92 -4.98 4.81
CA ASP A 73 16.73 -3.71 4.13
C ASP A 73 16.53 -3.97 2.64
N ALA A 74 15.52 -3.34 2.05
CA ALA A 74 15.20 -3.48 0.64
C ALA A 74 15.96 -2.40 -0.14
N ASN A 75 16.93 -2.82 -0.94
CA ASN A 75 17.68 -1.90 -1.79
C ASN A 75 16.73 -1.27 -2.82
N ASN A 76 16.63 0.06 -2.78
CA ASN A 76 15.98 0.87 -3.81
C ASN A 76 14.48 0.57 -4.04
N LEU A 77 13.73 0.46 -2.94
CA LEU A 77 12.30 0.13 -2.93
C LEU A 77 11.46 1.00 -3.88
N TYR A 78 11.73 2.31 -3.94
CA TYR A 78 10.98 3.22 -4.80
C TYR A 78 11.30 3.05 -6.28
N GLU A 79 12.54 2.75 -6.68
CA GLU A 79 12.84 2.46 -8.09
C GLU A 79 12.17 1.16 -8.54
N TRP A 80 12.15 0.14 -7.67
CA TRP A 80 11.37 -1.07 -7.95
C TRP A 80 9.89 -0.76 -8.12
N ALA A 81 9.30 0.08 -7.26
CA ALA A 81 7.91 0.51 -7.38
C ALA A 81 7.66 1.32 -8.68
N MET A 82 8.60 2.19 -9.07
CA MET A 82 8.53 2.96 -10.32
C MET A 82 8.74 2.11 -11.58
N SER A 83 9.25 0.89 -11.46
CA SER A 83 9.35 -0.07 -12.57
C SER A 83 8.08 -0.90 -12.80
N GLN A 84 7.08 -0.77 -11.91
CA GLN A 84 5.77 -1.40 -12.07
C GLN A 84 4.90 -0.60 -13.05
N TYR A 85 3.76 -1.16 -13.45
CA TYR A 85 2.76 -0.42 -14.24
C TYR A 85 2.23 0.76 -13.43
N LEU A 86 2.43 1.97 -13.95
CA LEU A 86 1.98 3.21 -13.34
C LEU A 86 0.83 3.84 -14.14
N PRO A 87 -0.10 4.57 -13.48
CA PRO A 87 -1.13 5.33 -14.18
C PRO A 87 -0.53 6.36 -15.13
N SER A 88 -0.98 6.35 -16.39
CA SER A 88 -0.54 7.29 -17.43
C SER A 88 -1.64 8.27 -17.86
N GLY A 89 -2.92 7.87 -17.79
CA GLY A 89 -4.03 8.70 -18.25
C GLY A 89 -5.32 7.92 -18.40
N GLY A 90 -6.24 8.41 -19.23
CA GLY A 90 -7.51 7.74 -19.53
C GLY A 90 -8.43 7.61 -18.32
N PHE A 91 -8.32 8.53 -17.36
CA PHE A 91 -9.02 8.47 -16.08
C PHE A 91 -10.52 8.56 -16.29
N LYS A 92 -11.26 7.57 -15.79
CA LYS A 92 -12.72 7.58 -15.83
C LYS A 92 -13.34 6.85 -14.64
N TRP A 93 -14.47 7.38 -14.20
CA TRP A 93 -15.30 6.70 -13.21
C TRP A 93 -16.03 5.51 -13.84
N LEU A 94 -16.04 4.39 -13.14
CA LEU A 94 -16.83 3.22 -13.48
C LEU A 94 -17.90 2.98 -12.41
N TYR A 95 -19.00 2.36 -12.85
CA TYR A 95 -20.03 1.88 -11.94
C TYR A 95 -19.53 0.63 -11.18
N PRO A 96 -19.78 0.52 -9.87
CA PRO A 96 -19.33 -0.62 -9.06
C PRO A 96 -19.74 -1.99 -9.61
N SER A 97 -20.89 -2.09 -10.27
CA SER A 97 -21.42 -3.33 -10.87
C SER A 97 -20.62 -3.86 -12.05
N ILE A 98 -19.70 -3.07 -12.63
CA ILE A 98 -18.92 -3.47 -13.81
C ILE A 98 -17.85 -4.50 -13.43
N ILE A 99 -17.25 -4.39 -12.23
CA ILE A 99 -16.18 -5.27 -11.78
C ILE A 99 -16.73 -6.19 -10.70
N THR A 100 -16.88 -7.46 -11.05
CA THR A 100 -17.40 -8.50 -10.16
C THR A 100 -16.30 -9.33 -9.50
N ASP A 101 -15.13 -9.41 -10.12
CA ASP A 101 -14.02 -10.23 -9.64
C ASP A 101 -12.71 -9.43 -9.60
N ILE A 102 -12.38 -8.94 -8.41
CA ILE A 102 -11.17 -8.14 -8.14
C ILE A 102 -9.92 -9.03 -8.24
N LEU A 103 -10.01 -10.31 -7.81
CA LEU A 103 -8.85 -11.22 -7.72
C LEU A 103 -8.32 -11.64 -9.09
N ASN A 104 -9.19 -11.66 -10.10
CA ASN A 104 -8.86 -12.06 -11.47
C ASN A 104 -8.45 -10.89 -12.40
N LEU A 105 -8.33 -9.67 -11.88
CA LEU A 105 -7.80 -8.54 -12.65
C LEU A 105 -6.31 -8.78 -12.96
N ASP A 106 -5.95 -8.73 -14.24
CA ASP A 106 -4.57 -8.90 -14.69
C ASP A 106 -3.72 -7.67 -14.34
N VAL A 107 -2.65 -7.90 -13.58
CA VAL A 107 -1.70 -6.86 -13.16
C VAL A 107 -0.89 -6.28 -14.32
N ASN A 108 -0.79 -7.01 -15.45
CA ASN A 108 -0.10 -6.58 -16.67
C ASN A 108 -1.06 -6.02 -17.73
N SER A 109 -2.34 -5.88 -17.40
CA SER A 109 -3.32 -5.25 -18.27
C SER A 109 -2.90 -3.82 -18.60
N PRO A 110 -3.22 -3.29 -19.80
CA PRO A 110 -3.06 -1.87 -20.10
C PRO A 110 -4.03 -0.98 -19.28
N ARG A 111 -4.97 -1.57 -18.54
CA ARG A 111 -5.93 -0.90 -17.67
C ARG A 111 -5.67 -1.24 -16.21
N GLY A 112 -5.63 -0.22 -15.35
CA GLY A 112 -5.54 -0.35 -13.91
C GLY A 112 -6.74 0.30 -13.20
N TYR A 113 -6.88 0.01 -11.91
CA TYR A 113 -8.03 0.42 -11.11
C TYR A 113 -7.65 0.90 -9.71
N ILE A 114 -8.33 1.94 -9.22
CA ILE A 114 -8.36 2.31 -7.80
C ILE A 114 -9.80 2.18 -7.33
N PHE A 115 -9.98 1.51 -6.19
CA PHE A 115 -11.29 1.24 -5.60
C PHE A 115 -11.47 2.05 -4.33
N GLU A 116 -12.68 2.53 -4.05
CA GLU A 116 -13.10 2.96 -2.71
C GLU A 116 -14.05 1.91 -2.15
N VAL A 117 -13.62 1.25 -1.07
CA VAL A 117 -14.27 0.06 -0.53
C VAL A 117 -14.40 0.10 0.97
N ASP A 118 -15.40 -0.61 1.47
CA ASP A 118 -15.50 -0.95 2.87
C ASP A 118 -14.81 -2.29 3.13
N LEU A 119 -13.87 -2.33 4.08
CA LEU A 119 -13.10 -3.52 4.42
C LEU A 119 -13.38 -3.97 5.85
N THR A 120 -13.84 -5.21 6.00
CA THR A 120 -13.92 -5.87 7.29
C THR A 120 -12.62 -6.60 7.58
N TYR A 121 -12.12 -6.39 8.81
CA TYR A 121 -11.04 -7.16 9.39
C TYR A 121 -11.63 -8.29 10.24
N PRO A 122 -11.57 -9.56 9.79
CA PRO A 122 -12.11 -10.66 10.56
C PRO A 122 -11.30 -10.89 11.86
N GLN A 123 -12.00 -11.19 12.95
CA GLN A 123 -11.38 -11.34 14.27
C GLN A 123 -10.37 -12.49 14.30
N GLU A 124 -10.59 -13.53 13.50
CA GLU A 124 -9.68 -14.66 13.34
C GLU A 124 -8.28 -14.28 12.83
N LEU A 125 -8.12 -13.10 12.20
CA LEU A 125 -6.84 -12.61 11.69
C LEU A 125 -6.08 -11.75 12.69
N HIS A 126 -6.69 -11.34 13.80
CA HIS A 126 -6.11 -10.34 14.71
C HIS A 126 -4.78 -10.80 15.31
N ASP A 127 -4.71 -12.06 15.75
CA ASP A 127 -3.48 -12.63 16.31
C ASP A 127 -2.41 -12.85 15.22
N LYS A 128 -2.83 -13.22 14.01
CA LYS A 128 -1.91 -13.45 12.88
C LYS A 128 -1.29 -12.15 12.39
N HIS A 129 -2.07 -11.07 12.37
CA HIS A 129 -1.67 -9.78 11.80
C HIS A 129 -1.35 -8.73 12.87
N SER A 130 -1.22 -9.13 14.15
CA SER A 130 -0.94 -8.20 15.26
C SER A 130 0.36 -7.41 15.05
N ASP A 131 1.34 -8.05 14.41
CA ASP A 131 2.65 -7.44 14.19
C ASP A 131 2.65 -6.47 13.01
N PHE A 132 1.79 -6.68 12.02
CA PHE A 132 1.72 -5.83 10.83
C PHE A 132 0.30 -5.79 10.26
N PRO A 133 -0.63 -5.02 10.87
CA PRO A 133 -1.98 -4.90 10.35
C PRO A 133 -2.02 -4.28 8.95
N LEU A 134 -2.74 -4.93 8.05
CA LEU A 134 -3.00 -4.45 6.69
C LEU A 134 -3.91 -3.20 6.66
N ALA A 135 -3.95 -2.53 5.50
CA ALA A 135 -4.79 -1.36 5.24
C ALA A 135 -4.61 -0.21 6.25
N PRO A 136 -3.41 0.41 6.32
CA PRO A 136 -3.18 1.53 7.23
C PRO A 136 -3.99 2.76 6.86
N GLU A 137 -4.34 3.56 7.87
CA GLU A 137 -5.18 4.75 7.74
C GLU A 137 -4.51 5.97 8.36
N ASN A 138 -4.72 7.14 7.74
CA ASN A 138 -4.32 8.41 8.33
C ASN A 138 -5.33 8.78 9.43
N GLN A 139 -4.93 8.62 10.69
CA GLN A 139 -5.75 9.00 11.84
C GLN A 139 -5.36 10.40 12.31
N PHE A 140 -6.36 11.26 12.45
CA PHE A 140 -6.21 12.61 12.97
C PHE A 140 -6.90 12.69 14.33
N ASP A 141 -6.16 13.06 15.37
CA ASP A 141 -6.67 13.17 16.75
C ASP A 141 -7.22 14.57 17.07
N GLY A 142 -7.32 15.46 16.07
CA GLY A 142 -7.79 16.83 16.23
C GLY A 142 -6.73 17.81 16.77
N VAL A 143 -5.59 17.29 17.25
CA VAL A 143 -4.58 18.07 17.98
C VAL A 143 -3.23 18.03 17.28
N LYS A 144 -2.87 16.90 16.68
CA LYS A 144 -1.60 16.66 16.00
C LYS A 144 -1.85 16.38 14.54
N LEU A 145 -0.81 16.58 13.73
CA LEU A 145 -0.84 16.20 12.32
C LEU A 145 -1.28 14.73 12.15
N PRO A 146 -2.02 14.42 11.06
CA PRO A 146 -2.47 13.06 10.80
C PRO A 146 -1.30 12.09 10.84
N LYS A 147 -1.50 10.97 11.54
CA LYS A 147 -0.51 9.90 11.64
C LYS A 147 -1.03 8.66 10.92
N LEU A 148 -0.19 8.07 10.08
CA LEU A 148 -0.48 6.78 9.48
C LEU A 148 -0.43 5.70 10.56
N THR A 149 -1.55 5.02 10.79
CA THR A 149 -1.72 4.02 11.84
C THR A 149 -2.15 2.69 11.25
N LEU A 150 -1.39 1.64 11.55
CA LEU A 150 -1.78 0.26 11.28
C LEU A 150 -2.71 -0.20 12.41
N ASN A 151 -3.95 -0.55 12.08
CA ASN A 151 -4.94 -0.97 13.06
C ASN A 151 -5.84 -2.07 12.46
N LEU A 152 -6.39 -2.91 13.33
CA LEU A 152 -7.23 -4.07 12.98
C LEU A 152 -8.74 -3.72 12.92
N TYR A 153 -9.10 -2.44 12.87
CA TYR A 153 -10.49 -2.03 12.81
C TYR A 153 -11.02 -2.07 11.38
N TYR A 154 -12.35 -2.11 11.28
CA TYR A 154 -13.07 -1.92 10.02
C TYR A 154 -12.64 -0.63 9.31
N LYS A 155 -12.49 -0.70 7.99
CA LYS A 155 -12.11 0.42 7.13
C LYS A 155 -13.33 0.88 6.36
N LYS A 156 -13.66 2.15 6.48
CA LYS A 156 -14.78 2.77 5.76
C LYS A 156 -14.26 3.62 4.61
N GLU A 157 -14.86 3.47 3.42
CA GLU A 157 -14.53 4.22 2.21
C GLU A 157 -13.01 4.27 1.96
N TYR A 158 -12.37 3.12 2.09
CA TYR A 158 -10.94 2.97 1.95
C TYR A 158 -10.57 2.97 0.47
N VAL A 159 -9.90 4.04 0.04
CA VAL A 159 -9.38 4.14 -1.34
C VAL A 159 -8.15 3.24 -1.48
N VAL A 160 -8.01 2.39 -2.49
CA VAL A 160 -6.87 1.47 -2.60
C VAL A 160 -6.63 1.03 -4.04
N HIS A 161 -5.35 0.90 -4.42
CA HIS A 161 -4.97 0.38 -5.71
C HIS A 161 -5.32 -1.11 -5.82
N TYR A 162 -5.80 -1.56 -6.99
CA TYR A 162 -6.31 -2.92 -7.17
C TYR A 162 -5.31 -4.02 -6.80
N ILE A 163 -4.03 -3.86 -7.14
CA ILE A 163 -2.98 -4.85 -6.78
C ILE A 163 -2.91 -5.02 -5.27
N THR A 164 -2.91 -3.92 -4.52
CA THR A 164 -2.87 -3.94 -3.06
C THR A 164 -4.16 -4.53 -2.49
N LEU A 165 -5.32 -4.22 -3.09
CA LEU A 165 -6.59 -4.80 -2.68
C LEU A 165 -6.64 -6.31 -2.92
N GLN A 166 -6.08 -6.81 -4.03
CA GLN A 166 -5.94 -8.24 -4.28
C GLN A 166 -5.11 -8.92 -3.19
N GLU A 167 -3.98 -8.32 -2.80
CA GLU A 167 -3.16 -8.83 -1.68
C GLU A 167 -3.97 -8.86 -0.37
N TYR A 168 -4.71 -7.79 -0.08
CA TYR A 168 -5.57 -7.75 1.11
C TYR A 168 -6.62 -8.87 1.12
N ILE A 169 -7.27 -9.12 -0.02
CA ILE A 169 -8.26 -10.20 -0.16
C ILE A 169 -7.58 -11.57 -0.05
N ARG A 170 -6.39 -11.76 -0.62
CA ARG A 170 -5.59 -13.00 -0.48
C ARG A 170 -5.19 -13.24 0.98
N ASP A 171 -4.92 -12.18 1.73
CA ASP A 171 -4.71 -12.21 3.18
C ASP A 171 -6.02 -12.19 4.00
N CYS A 172 -7.14 -12.57 3.37
CA CYS A 172 -8.44 -12.80 3.99
C CYS A 172 -9.16 -11.55 4.52
N LEU A 173 -8.77 -10.33 4.14
CA LEU A 173 -9.64 -9.16 4.34
C LEU A 173 -10.87 -9.29 3.46
N ARG A 174 -12.03 -8.90 3.99
CA ARG A 174 -13.31 -9.01 3.28
C ARG A 174 -13.74 -7.65 2.77
N VAL A 175 -14.08 -7.59 1.48
CA VAL A 175 -14.71 -6.42 0.87
C VAL A 175 -16.21 -6.54 1.11
N GLU A 176 -16.78 -5.58 1.83
CA GLU A 176 -18.23 -5.54 2.11
C GLU A 176 -18.98 -4.80 1.01
N GLU A 177 -18.46 -3.64 0.61
CA GLU A 177 -19.09 -2.76 -0.36
C GLU A 177 -18.03 -2.06 -1.24
N ILE A 178 -18.37 -1.86 -2.51
CA ILE A 178 -17.59 -1.06 -3.46
C ILE A 178 -18.39 0.20 -3.77
N HIS A 179 -17.85 1.35 -3.35
CA HIS A 179 -18.51 2.65 -3.50
C HIS A 179 -18.19 3.28 -4.85
N LYS A 180 -16.90 3.31 -5.21
CA LYS A 180 -16.41 3.94 -6.44
C LYS A 180 -15.25 3.16 -7.04
N ILE A 181 -15.13 3.26 -8.36
CA ILE A 181 -14.03 2.66 -9.12
C ILE A 181 -13.50 3.72 -10.08
N LEU A 182 -12.21 4.02 -9.98
CA LEU A 182 -11.48 4.84 -10.96
C LEU A 182 -10.65 3.92 -11.84
N GLU A 183 -10.98 3.84 -13.14
CA GLU A 183 -10.15 3.18 -14.14
C GLU A 183 -9.15 4.18 -14.73
N PHE A 184 -7.95 3.69 -15.05
CA PHE A 184 -6.92 4.43 -15.78
C PHE A 184 -6.17 3.51 -16.75
N ASP A 185 -5.57 4.11 -17.77
CA ASP A 185 -4.56 3.47 -18.59
C ASP A 185 -3.25 3.41 -17.81
N GLN A 186 -2.53 2.29 -17.89
CA GLN A 186 -1.26 2.08 -17.22
C GLN A 186 -0.20 1.51 -18.15
N SER A 187 1.06 1.82 -17.88
CA SER A 187 2.21 1.31 -18.64
C SER A 187 3.40 1.06 -17.74
N SER A 188 4.15 -0.02 -18.00
CA SER A 188 5.41 -0.32 -17.31
C SER A 188 6.57 0.48 -17.86
#